data_AF-A0A3Q9L040-F1
#
_entry.id   AF-A0A3Q9L040-F1
#
_cell.length_a   1.000
_cell.length_b   1.000
_cell.length_c   1.000
_cell.angle_alpha   90.00
_cell.angle_beta   90.00
_cell.angle_gamma   90.00
#
_symmetry.space_group_name_H-M   'P 1'
#
loop_
_entity.id
_entity.type
_entity.pdbx_description
1 polymer ?
#
loop_
_entity_poly.entity_id
_entity_poly.type
_entity_poly.pdbx_seq_one_letter_code
_entity_poly.pdbx_strand_id
1 'polypeptide(L)'
;MSDFDAIDSLLASLTPQPAIPEARVRRDLRERAGLSKAQAARTLGVSPSTVTGWERGRDPSGELRTKYAYLLDGLAAKLAPSTPPPADEATAPQPALDESTTSPAPGPAAGDGMDDVEALAAPEPCVLCGQPARHQVAGFPQHLDPAQCSATAPAPDTPAKRLQGRAAETVTTVPTGRRVRAASTTDPSSAPIAAAVAETLEAHEGDVEAATAVLVKRAIPDAMALLDETRRGGRYAIVAHPWIPDILRKQSARGADQIWEARPRWTRPELPAGWHEVTALDINGAYLSALKTHLPLGQLEHTTGKMHDRRRAGVHLITPPAWEHGAYLPNPIGNRDEPGPLWVTEPILRLLLRLSGPKYALCEPPEIHESFTSGATESLLEKFRITLKEARDRAIAEGDEVMLEYVKAMYSKFVSTMGESNYNRELYRPDWMHLIRSQAFANLWAKALKAHDAGLAVVRVMGTDELHVVGDWRRVFPEGRGVSEVKVKDVYAVGTAPTDPAAAGQTDEN
;
A
#
# COMPACT_ATOMS: atom_id res chain seq x y z
N MET A 1 -35.50 -20.44 15.39
CA MET A 1 -35.93 -20.51 13.99
C MET A 1 -37.41 -20.19 14.00
N SER A 2 -37.82 -19.12 13.34
CA SER A 2 -39.20 -18.66 13.37
C SER A 2 -40.08 -19.50 12.44
N ASP A 3 -41.38 -19.57 12.70
CA ASP A 3 -42.34 -20.26 11.82
C ASP A 3 -42.31 -19.72 10.37
N PHE A 4 -41.89 -18.47 10.19
CA PHE A 4 -41.69 -17.85 8.88
C PHE A 4 -40.49 -18.44 8.12
N ASP A 5 -39.38 -18.80 8.79
CA ASP A 5 -38.22 -19.42 8.13
C ASP A 5 -38.56 -20.80 7.55
N ALA A 6 -39.48 -21.54 8.21
CA ALA A 6 -39.97 -22.83 7.75
C ALA A 6 -40.91 -22.69 6.54
N ILE A 7 -41.76 -21.66 6.55
CA ILE A 7 -42.64 -21.31 5.42
C ILE A 7 -41.81 -20.86 4.21
N ASP A 8 -40.81 -20.00 4.41
CA ASP A 8 -39.93 -19.53 3.34
C ASP A 8 -39.09 -20.66 2.73
N SER A 9 -38.64 -21.61 3.55
CA SER A 9 -37.95 -22.82 3.09
C SER A 9 -38.86 -23.73 2.25
N LEU A 10 -40.14 -23.87 2.64
CA LEU A 10 -41.14 -24.62 1.88
C LEU A 10 -41.47 -23.93 0.55
N LEU A 11 -41.67 -22.61 0.55
CA LEU A 11 -41.92 -21.83 -0.67
C LEU A 11 -40.72 -21.87 -1.63
N ALA A 12 -39.50 -21.78 -1.11
CA ALA A 12 -38.28 -21.93 -1.91
C ALA A 12 -38.15 -23.34 -2.53
N SER A 13 -38.62 -24.38 -1.85
CA SER A 13 -38.62 -25.76 -2.37
C SER A 13 -39.62 -26.00 -3.52
N LEU A 14 -40.67 -25.16 -3.61
CA LEU A 14 -41.68 -25.22 -4.67
C LEU A 14 -41.29 -24.43 -5.92
N THR A 15 -40.22 -23.63 -5.86
CA THR A 15 -39.75 -22.84 -7.02
C THR A 15 -38.99 -23.76 -7.99
N PRO A 16 -39.43 -23.92 -9.25
CA PRO A 16 -38.77 -24.79 -10.22
C PRO A 16 -37.32 -24.35 -10.44
N GLN A 17 -36.37 -25.23 -10.13
CA GLN A 17 -34.96 -24.94 -10.37
C GLN A 17 -34.65 -25.03 -11.87
N PRO A 18 -33.88 -24.09 -12.43
CA PRO A 18 -33.51 -24.14 -13.84
C PRO A 18 -32.74 -25.42 -14.13
N ALA A 19 -33.14 -26.09 -15.21
CA ALA A 19 -32.47 -27.28 -15.70
C ALA A 19 -31.08 -26.87 -16.21
N ILE A 20 -30.06 -27.61 -15.80
CA ILE A 20 -28.69 -27.42 -16.28
C ILE A 20 -28.29 -28.65 -17.10
N PRO A 21 -27.65 -28.48 -18.28
CA PRO A 21 -27.20 -29.58 -19.12
C PRO A 21 -26.25 -30.54 -18.40
N GLU A 22 -25.97 -31.71 -18.98
CA GLU A 22 -24.99 -32.66 -18.43
C GLU A 22 -23.58 -32.06 -18.34
N ALA A 23 -22.78 -32.53 -17.38
CA ALA A 23 -21.46 -31.99 -17.06
C ALA A 23 -20.52 -31.86 -18.27
N ARG A 24 -20.57 -32.82 -19.19
CA ARG A 24 -19.80 -32.80 -20.45
C ARG A 24 -20.23 -31.65 -21.37
N VAL A 25 -21.53 -31.38 -21.47
CA VAL A 25 -22.10 -30.28 -22.28
C VAL A 25 -21.73 -28.93 -21.66
N ARG A 26 -21.74 -28.80 -20.33
CA ARG A 26 -21.29 -27.59 -19.62
C ARG A 26 -19.85 -27.21 -20.02
N ARG A 27 -18.96 -28.21 -20.00
CA ARG A 27 -17.55 -28.06 -20.37
C ARG A 27 -17.39 -27.70 -21.85
N ASP A 28 -18.10 -28.41 -22.74
CA ASP A 28 -18.05 -28.19 -24.19
C ASP A 28 -18.47 -26.76 -24.56
N LEU A 29 -19.60 -26.28 -24.01
CA LEU A 29 -20.08 -24.92 -24.24
C LEU A 29 -19.05 -23.87 -23.79
N ARG A 30 -18.41 -24.07 -22.63
CA ARG A 30 -17.36 -23.17 -22.14
C ARG A 30 -16.14 -23.17 -23.06
N GLU A 31 -15.66 -24.35 -23.45
CA GLU A 31 -14.44 -24.49 -24.26
C GLU A 31 -14.65 -23.96 -25.69
N ARG A 32 -15.79 -24.24 -26.31
CA ARG A 32 -16.16 -23.69 -27.63
C ARG A 32 -16.34 -22.17 -27.62
N ALA A 33 -16.73 -21.59 -26.49
CA ALA A 33 -16.78 -20.15 -26.30
C ALA A 33 -15.41 -19.51 -26.01
N GLY A 34 -14.33 -20.29 -25.95
CA GLY A 34 -12.98 -19.79 -25.62
C GLY A 34 -12.84 -19.31 -24.17
N LEU A 35 -13.79 -19.67 -23.29
CA LEU A 35 -13.76 -19.24 -21.89
C LEU A 35 -12.89 -20.18 -21.06
N SER A 36 -11.89 -19.62 -20.37
CA SER A 36 -11.18 -20.35 -19.33
C SER A 36 -12.11 -20.60 -18.13
N LYS A 37 -11.83 -21.66 -17.35
CA LYS A 37 -12.53 -21.91 -16.08
C LYS A 37 -12.42 -20.73 -15.11
N ALA A 38 -11.29 -20.01 -15.15
CA ALA A 38 -11.09 -18.81 -14.36
C ALA A 38 -12.02 -17.66 -14.78
N GLN A 39 -12.26 -17.47 -16.07
CA GLN A 39 -13.21 -16.46 -16.56
C GLN A 39 -14.64 -16.80 -16.16
N ALA A 40 -15.08 -18.04 -16.37
CA ALA A 40 -16.42 -18.49 -15.97
C ALA A 40 -16.63 -18.37 -14.44
N ALA A 41 -15.62 -18.75 -13.66
CA ALA A 41 -15.65 -18.66 -12.20
C ALA A 41 -15.77 -17.20 -11.71
N ARG A 42 -15.01 -16.27 -12.30
CA ARG A 42 -15.10 -14.84 -11.98
C ARG A 42 -16.47 -14.25 -12.27
N THR A 43 -17.06 -14.56 -13.43
CA THR A 43 -18.40 -14.07 -13.80
C THR A 43 -19.49 -14.56 -12.85
N LEU A 44 -19.32 -15.77 -12.29
CA LEU A 44 -20.29 -16.40 -11.40
C LEU A 44 -20.01 -16.14 -9.91
N GLY A 45 -18.93 -15.44 -9.57
CA GLY A 45 -18.54 -15.17 -8.18
C GLY A 45 -18.11 -16.42 -7.40
N VAL A 46 -17.55 -17.43 -8.08
CA VAL A 46 -17.09 -18.69 -7.47
C VAL A 46 -15.62 -18.98 -7.80
N SER A 47 -15.07 -20.06 -7.23
CA SER A 47 -13.70 -20.50 -7.54
C SER A 47 -13.62 -21.34 -8.83
N PRO A 48 -12.47 -21.39 -9.53
CA PRO A 48 -12.27 -22.28 -10.69
C PRO A 48 -12.38 -23.78 -10.36
N SER A 49 -12.13 -24.16 -9.10
CA SER A 49 -12.32 -25.53 -8.63
C SER A 49 -13.80 -25.86 -8.45
N THR A 50 -14.64 -24.89 -8.07
CA THR A 50 -16.10 -25.01 -8.05
C THR A 50 -16.65 -25.28 -9.46
N VAL A 51 -16.21 -24.51 -10.45
CA VAL A 51 -16.58 -24.75 -11.87
C VAL A 51 -16.05 -26.10 -12.35
N THR A 52 -14.83 -26.50 -11.94
CA THR A 52 -14.30 -27.84 -12.22
C THR A 52 -15.15 -28.93 -11.59
N GLY A 53 -15.68 -28.72 -10.38
CA GLY A 53 -16.64 -29.62 -9.75
C GLY A 53 -17.94 -29.72 -10.54
N TRP A 54 -18.44 -28.59 -11.04
CA TRP A 54 -19.66 -28.54 -11.84
C TRP A 54 -19.55 -29.23 -13.19
N GLU A 55 -18.39 -29.10 -13.84
CA GLU A 55 -18.04 -29.79 -15.09
C GLU A 55 -17.64 -31.25 -14.88
N ARG A 56 -17.53 -31.71 -13.63
CA ARG A 56 -17.32 -33.12 -13.24
C ARG A 56 -18.57 -33.80 -12.70
N GLY A 57 -19.72 -33.12 -12.69
CA GLY A 57 -21.01 -33.70 -12.31
C GLY A 57 -21.54 -33.29 -10.94
N ARG A 58 -20.86 -32.42 -10.20
CA ARG A 58 -21.46 -31.78 -9.01
C ARG A 58 -22.48 -30.73 -9.47
N ASP A 59 -23.67 -30.73 -8.91
CA ASP A 59 -24.66 -29.70 -9.27
C ASP A 59 -24.55 -28.45 -8.38
N PRO A 60 -24.61 -27.23 -8.95
CA PRO A 60 -24.81 -26.02 -8.18
C PRO A 60 -26.21 -25.97 -7.56
N SER A 61 -26.31 -25.26 -6.44
CA SER A 61 -27.55 -25.05 -5.69
C SER A 61 -27.90 -23.56 -5.58
N GLY A 62 -29.18 -23.26 -5.34
CA GLY A 62 -29.66 -21.91 -5.07
C GLY A 62 -29.36 -20.91 -6.20
N GLU A 63 -29.02 -19.68 -5.82
CA GLU A 63 -28.78 -18.57 -6.76
C GLU A 63 -27.65 -18.86 -7.77
N LEU A 64 -26.63 -19.63 -7.36
CA LEU A 64 -25.52 -20.01 -8.23
C LEU A 64 -25.97 -20.96 -9.35
N ARG A 65 -26.98 -21.80 -9.11
CA ARG A 65 -27.58 -22.65 -10.15
C ARG A 65 -28.24 -21.79 -11.22
N THR A 66 -28.98 -20.77 -10.81
CA THR A 66 -29.65 -19.84 -11.73
C THR A 66 -28.67 -19.05 -12.57
N LYS A 67 -27.63 -18.47 -11.95
CA LYS A 67 -26.59 -17.72 -12.68
C LYS A 67 -25.81 -18.61 -13.66
N TYR A 68 -25.52 -19.85 -13.25
CA TYR A 68 -24.79 -20.77 -14.11
C TYR A 68 -25.63 -21.30 -15.26
N ALA A 69 -26.92 -21.61 -15.03
CA ALA A 69 -27.86 -21.96 -16.09
C ALA A 69 -27.97 -20.83 -17.12
N TYR A 70 -28.16 -19.59 -16.66
CA TYR A 70 -28.23 -18.41 -17.53
C TYR A 70 -26.97 -18.22 -18.40
N LEU A 71 -25.79 -18.43 -17.81
CA LEU A 71 -24.53 -18.40 -18.56
C LEU A 71 -24.51 -19.49 -19.64
N LEU A 72 -24.86 -20.73 -19.30
CA LEU A 72 -24.84 -21.86 -20.23
C LEU A 72 -25.85 -21.69 -21.37
N ASP A 73 -27.04 -21.17 -21.09
CA ASP A 73 -28.06 -20.88 -22.10
C ASP A 73 -27.59 -19.77 -23.06
N GLY A 74 -26.98 -18.72 -22.53
CA GLY A 74 -26.37 -17.66 -23.34
C GLY A 74 -25.23 -18.15 -24.23
N LEU A 75 -24.41 -19.07 -23.73
CA LEU A 75 -23.35 -19.71 -24.52
C LEU A 75 -23.94 -20.62 -25.61
N ALA A 76 -24.94 -21.43 -25.28
CA ALA A 76 -25.61 -22.30 -26.24
C ALA A 76 -26.28 -21.50 -27.37
N ALA A 77 -26.96 -20.40 -27.04
CA ALA A 77 -27.60 -19.53 -28.02
C ALA A 77 -26.58 -18.85 -28.95
N LYS A 78 -25.41 -18.44 -28.44
CA LYS A 78 -24.34 -17.83 -29.24
C LYS A 78 -23.55 -18.83 -30.08
N LEU A 79 -23.48 -20.09 -29.64
CA LEU A 79 -22.74 -21.16 -30.32
C LEU A 79 -23.63 -22.02 -31.23
N ALA A 80 -24.93 -21.74 -31.28
CA ALA A 80 -25.84 -22.34 -32.25
C ALA A 80 -25.45 -21.85 -33.66
N PRO A 81 -25.31 -22.76 -34.64
CA PRO A 81 -24.99 -22.34 -36.01
C PRO A 81 -26.13 -21.47 -36.56
N SER A 82 -25.81 -20.26 -37.03
CA SER A 82 -26.70 -19.55 -37.94
C SER A 82 -26.74 -20.33 -39.24
N THR A 83 -27.92 -20.87 -39.59
CA THR A 83 -28.20 -21.49 -40.88
C THR A 83 -27.81 -20.55 -42.03
N PRO A 84 -26.80 -20.88 -42.85
CA PRO A 84 -26.59 -20.23 -44.14
C PRO A 84 -27.37 -20.99 -45.23
N PRO A 85 -27.83 -20.33 -46.31
CA PRO A 85 -28.37 -21.01 -47.48
C PRO A 85 -27.25 -21.76 -48.25
N PRO A 86 -27.59 -22.71 -49.14
CA PRO A 86 -26.64 -23.74 -49.58
C PRO A 86 -25.70 -23.30 -50.70
N ALA A 87 -24.50 -23.91 -50.63
CA ALA A 87 -23.54 -24.33 -51.66
C ALA A 87 -22.89 -23.30 -52.62
N ASP A 88 -21.54 -23.31 -52.66
CA ASP A 88 -20.85 -24.01 -53.77
C ASP A 88 -19.40 -24.42 -53.41
N GLU A 89 -18.93 -25.46 -54.11
CA GLU A 89 -17.75 -26.32 -53.86
C GLU A 89 -16.37 -25.68 -54.14
N ALA A 90 -15.31 -26.19 -53.49
CA ALA A 90 -14.13 -26.82 -54.13
C ALA A 90 -12.83 -26.78 -53.28
N THR A 91 -12.40 -27.99 -52.88
CA THR A 91 -11.04 -28.56 -53.02
C THR A 91 -9.83 -28.02 -52.23
N ALA A 92 -9.20 -28.96 -51.50
CA ALA A 92 -7.95 -28.95 -50.72
C ALA A 92 -6.66 -28.72 -51.59
N PRO A 93 -5.38 -28.70 -51.09
CA PRO A 93 -4.86 -29.34 -49.87
C PRO A 93 -3.74 -28.62 -49.06
N GLN A 94 -3.40 -29.25 -47.93
CA GLN A 94 -2.36 -28.92 -46.93
C GLN A 94 -0.92 -28.98 -47.48
N PRO A 95 0.03 -28.37 -46.74
CA PRO A 95 1.31 -29.05 -46.51
C PRO A 95 1.80 -29.04 -45.05
N ALA A 96 2.33 -30.22 -44.69
CA ALA A 96 3.53 -30.55 -43.92
C ALA A 96 3.90 -29.82 -42.60
N LEU A 97 4.14 -30.68 -41.61
CA LEU A 97 4.88 -30.47 -40.37
C LEU A 97 6.37 -30.23 -40.66
N ASP A 98 7.00 -29.33 -39.92
CA ASP A 98 8.43 -29.38 -39.64
C ASP A 98 8.69 -29.07 -38.16
N GLU A 99 9.38 -30.01 -37.51
CA GLU A 99 9.96 -29.91 -36.19
C GLU A 99 11.24 -29.07 -36.22
N SER A 100 11.50 -28.37 -35.11
CA SER A 100 12.82 -28.13 -34.49
C SER A 100 13.03 -26.65 -34.16
N THR A 101 12.94 -26.28 -32.88
CA THR A 101 14.02 -25.49 -32.26
C THR A 101 13.95 -25.53 -30.74
N THR A 102 15.12 -25.78 -30.18
CA THR A 102 15.52 -26.12 -28.83
C THR A 102 15.34 -24.95 -27.85
N SER A 103 14.82 -25.23 -26.65
CA SER A 103 14.93 -24.34 -25.48
C SER A 103 16.29 -24.51 -24.79
N PRO A 104 16.96 -23.44 -24.33
CA PRO A 104 17.95 -23.54 -23.28
C PRO A 104 17.35 -23.16 -21.92
N ALA A 105 17.62 -24.01 -20.92
CA ALA A 105 17.39 -23.74 -19.51
C ALA A 105 18.45 -22.76 -18.95
N PRO A 106 18.14 -21.94 -17.94
CA PRO A 106 19.15 -21.13 -17.25
C PRO A 106 19.74 -21.91 -16.05
N GLY A 107 21.07 -21.97 -15.99
CA GLY A 107 21.83 -22.33 -14.79
C GLY A 107 22.26 -21.07 -14.00
N PRO A 108 22.59 -21.20 -12.70
CA PRO A 108 22.64 -20.10 -11.76
C PRO A 108 24.01 -19.41 -11.72
N ALA A 109 24.02 -18.11 -11.43
CA ALA A 109 25.19 -17.41 -10.92
C ALA A 109 24.76 -16.49 -9.78
N ALA A 110 25.26 -16.79 -8.59
CA ALA A 110 25.30 -15.86 -7.46
C ALA A 110 26.48 -14.89 -7.66
N GLY A 111 26.27 -13.63 -7.29
CA GLY A 111 27.29 -12.58 -7.30
C GLY A 111 26.71 -11.25 -6.83
N ASP A 112 26.81 -11.03 -5.52
CA ASP A 112 27.05 -9.78 -4.79
C ASP A 112 26.49 -8.42 -5.29
N GLY A 113 25.65 -7.83 -4.43
CA GLY A 113 26.02 -6.60 -3.72
C GLY A 113 26.02 -5.26 -4.45
N MET A 114 25.04 -4.42 -4.08
CA MET A 114 24.96 -2.96 -4.28
C MET A 114 24.64 -2.45 -5.69
N ASP A 115 23.70 -1.49 -5.71
CA ASP A 115 23.06 -0.80 -6.82
C ASP A 115 22.08 -1.61 -7.68
N ASP A 116 20.78 -1.36 -7.47
CA ASP A 116 19.66 -1.71 -8.37
C ASP A 116 19.76 -0.89 -9.68
N VAL A 117 20.93 -0.88 -10.32
CA VAL A 117 21.27 -0.16 -11.54
C VAL A 117 22.00 -1.12 -12.46
N GLU A 118 21.30 -1.63 -13.47
CA GLU A 118 21.89 -2.48 -14.48
C GLU A 118 22.15 -1.66 -15.75
N ALA A 119 23.36 -1.74 -16.32
CA ALA A 119 23.66 -1.11 -17.60
C ALA A 119 23.02 -1.92 -18.75
N LEU A 120 22.27 -1.25 -19.61
CA LEU A 120 21.66 -1.85 -20.80
C LEU A 120 22.70 -1.99 -21.91
N ALA A 121 22.72 -3.16 -22.57
CA ALA A 121 23.62 -3.44 -23.70
C ALA A 121 23.33 -2.55 -24.92
N ALA A 122 22.09 -2.08 -25.07
CA ALA A 122 21.67 -1.14 -26.08
C ALA A 122 20.81 -0.02 -25.44
N PRO A 123 20.79 1.20 -26.00
CA PRO A 123 19.91 2.26 -25.52
C PRO A 123 18.44 1.87 -25.69
N GLU A 124 17.66 1.91 -24.61
CA GLU A 124 16.21 1.68 -24.63
C GLU A 124 15.45 2.95 -24.19
N PRO A 125 14.21 3.18 -24.65
CA PRO A 125 13.48 4.40 -24.33
C PRO A 125 13.19 4.52 -22.83
N CYS A 126 13.65 5.61 -22.21
CA CYS A 126 13.46 5.93 -20.80
C CYS A 126 11.98 5.99 -20.44
N VAL A 127 11.57 5.34 -19.35
CA VAL A 127 10.17 5.34 -18.89
C VAL A 127 9.67 6.71 -18.40
N LEU A 128 10.55 7.67 -18.16
CA LEU A 128 10.22 9.02 -17.70
C LEU A 128 10.10 10.05 -18.84
N CYS A 129 10.96 9.98 -19.86
CA CYS A 129 11.01 10.99 -20.93
C CYS A 129 11.05 10.43 -22.37
N GLY A 130 11.09 9.11 -22.54
CA GLY A 130 11.14 8.44 -23.85
C GLY A 130 12.49 8.51 -24.58
N GLN A 131 13.49 9.21 -24.03
CA GLN A 131 14.83 9.32 -24.64
C GLN A 131 15.69 8.08 -24.37
N PRO A 132 16.71 7.80 -25.21
CA PRO A 132 17.52 6.59 -25.06
C PRO A 132 18.30 6.57 -23.73
N ALA A 133 17.89 5.71 -22.81
CA ALA A 133 18.57 5.42 -21.55
C ALA A 133 19.47 4.18 -21.70
N ARG A 134 20.61 4.21 -21.01
CA ARG A 134 21.59 3.11 -20.98
C ARG A 134 21.62 2.36 -19.65
N HIS A 135 20.71 2.68 -18.75
CA HIS A 135 20.60 2.05 -17.45
C HIS A 135 19.16 1.62 -17.22
N GLN A 136 18.96 0.55 -16.47
CA GLN A 136 17.67 0.12 -15.98
C GLN A 136 17.70 -0.02 -14.47
N VAL A 137 16.62 0.39 -13.83
CA VAL A 137 16.41 0.25 -12.39
C VAL A 137 15.15 -0.57 -12.19
N ALA A 138 15.26 -1.68 -11.46
CA ALA A 138 14.16 -2.63 -11.28
C ALA A 138 13.51 -3.11 -12.60
N GLY A 139 14.32 -3.25 -13.66
CA GLY A 139 13.87 -3.72 -14.98
C GLY A 139 13.19 -2.66 -15.87
N PHE A 140 13.32 -1.37 -15.52
CA PHE A 140 12.81 -0.27 -16.34
C PHE A 140 13.96 0.63 -16.84
N PRO A 141 14.10 0.84 -18.16
CA PRO A 141 15.08 1.77 -18.71
C PRO A 141 14.85 3.19 -18.19
N GLN A 142 15.84 3.79 -17.53
CA GLN A 142 15.80 5.17 -17.06
C GLN A 142 17.19 5.78 -16.86
N HIS A 143 17.27 7.11 -16.80
CA HIS A 143 18.49 7.80 -16.41
C HIS A 143 18.73 7.68 -14.89
N LEU A 144 19.99 7.66 -14.49
CA LEU A 144 20.38 7.66 -13.07
C LEU A 144 20.34 9.06 -12.46
N ASP A 145 20.53 10.07 -13.31
CA ASP A 145 20.42 11.48 -12.95
C ASP A 145 19.13 12.07 -13.56
N PRO A 146 18.20 12.57 -12.74
CA PRO A 146 16.99 13.25 -13.21
C PRO A 146 17.26 14.41 -14.17
N ALA A 147 18.41 15.08 -14.09
CA ALA A 147 18.78 16.17 -15.00
C ALA A 147 18.92 15.70 -16.46
N GLN A 148 19.21 14.41 -16.68
CA GLN A 148 19.31 13.81 -18.01
C GLN A 148 17.94 13.58 -18.64
N CYS A 149 16.86 13.50 -17.85
CA CYS A 149 15.49 13.50 -18.37
C CYS A 149 15.05 14.89 -18.88
N SER A 150 15.75 15.96 -18.50
CA SER A 150 15.47 17.35 -18.87
C SER A 150 16.44 17.92 -19.91
N ALA A 151 17.41 17.15 -20.40
CA ALA A 151 18.42 17.63 -21.32
C ALA A 151 17.86 17.80 -22.75
N THR A 152 17.33 18.99 -23.04
CA THR A 152 17.21 19.51 -24.40
C THR A 152 18.61 19.60 -25.02
N ALA A 153 18.76 19.19 -26.28
CA ALA A 153 20.01 19.18 -27.03
C ALA A 153 20.82 20.49 -26.88
N PRO A 154 22.17 20.43 -26.84
CA PRO A 154 22.99 21.62 -26.67
C PRO A 154 22.91 22.50 -27.92
N ALA A 155 22.53 23.76 -27.73
CA ALA A 155 22.70 24.81 -28.73
C ALA A 155 24.19 25.23 -28.80
N PRO A 156 24.70 25.60 -29.99
CA PRO A 156 26.11 25.95 -30.16
C PRO A 156 26.45 27.32 -29.54
N ASP A 157 27.66 27.40 -28.97
CA ASP A 157 28.27 28.58 -28.34
C ASP A 157 28.47 29.76 -29.31
N THR A 158 28.04 30.97 -28.92
CA THR A 158 28.78 32.26 -29.11
C THR A 158 28.09 33.42 -28.34
N PRO A 159 28.74 34.59 -28.10
CA PRO A 159 28.89 35.12 -26.73
C PRO A 159 28.03 36.35 -26.40
N ALA A 160 27.91 36.56 -25.09
CA ALA A 160 27.43 37.71 -24.33
C ALA A 160 26.94 38.97 -25.09
N LYS A 161 25.67 39.33 -24.84
CA LYS A 161 25.28 40.74 -24.72
C LYS A 161 24.22 40.94 -23.64
N ARG A 162 24.58 41.79 -22.69
CA ARG A 162 23.76 42.34 -21.60
C ARG A 162 22.58 43.14 -22.16
N LEU A 163 21.36 42.92 -21.64
CA LEU A 163 20.33 43.94 -21.45
C LEU A 163 19.19 43.42 -20.55
N GLN A 164 18.82 44.24 -19.57
CA GLN A 164 17.75 44.03 -18.61
C GLN A 164 16.37 44.07 -19.31
N GLY A 165 15.47 43.18 -18.91
CA GLY A 165 14.07 43.19 -19.33
C GLY A 165 13.25 42.25 -18.44
N ARG A 166 12.30 42.83 -17.71
CA ARG A 166 11.36 42.20 -16.77
C ARG A 166 10.66 41.00 -17.44
N ALA A 167 10.93 39.78 -16.96
CA ALA A 167 10.31 38.58 -17.50
C ALA A 167 8.81 38.54 -17.14
N ALA A 168 7.96 38.49 -18.15
CA ALA A 168 6.57 38.12 -18.00
C ALA A 168 6.49 36.60 -17.75
N GLU A 169 5.71 36.18 -16.76
CA GLU A 169 5.50 34.77 -16.45
C GLU A 169 4.87 34.03 -17.63
N THR A 170 5.42 32.86 -17.94
CA THR A 170 4.90 31.99 -19.00
C THR A 170 3.75 31.17 -18.43
N VAL A 171 2.60 31.19 -19.13
CA VAL A 171 1.41 30.44 -18.72
C VAL A 171 1.34 29.13 -19.51
N THR A 172 1.42 28.00 -18.81
CA THR A 172 1.21 26.68 -19.40
C THR A 172 -0.26 26.52 -19.79
N THR A 173 -0.55 25.94 -20.95
CA THR A 173 -1.92 25.77 -21.44
C THR A 173 -2.25 24.31 -21.73
N VAL A 174 -3.52 23.96 -21.61
CA VAL A 174 -4.07 22.62 -21.92
C VAL A 174 -5.22 22.71 -22.93
N PRO A 175 -5.38 21.69 -23.81
CA PRO A 175 -6.48 21.64 -24.76
C PRO A 175 -7.82 21.35 -24.07
N THR A 176 -8.88 22.08 -24.42
CA THR A 176 -10.26 21.83 -24.01
C THR A 176 -11.18 21.91 -25.23
N GLY A 177 -11.48 20.76 -25.85
CA GLY A 177 -12.23 20.72 -27.11
C GLY A 177 -11.51 21.46 -28.24
N ARG A 178 -12.20 22.38 -28.93
CA ARG A 178 -11.62 23.20 -30.02
C ARG A 178 -10.91 24.48 -29.53
N ARG A 179 -10.71 24.66 -28.22
CA ARG A 179 -10.06 25.85 -27.62
C ARG A 179 -8.95 25.44 -26.65
N VAL A 180 -8.07 26.38 -26.34
CA VAL A 180 -6.95 26.22 -25.39
C VAL A 180 -7.22 27.08 -24.16
N ARG A 181 -6.99 26.55 -22.95
CA ARG A 181 -7.13 27.26 -21.67
C ARG A 181 -5.83 27.21 -20.87
N ALA A 182 -5.56 28.22 -20.04
CA ALA A 182 -4.48 28.19 -19.06
C ALA A 182 -4.65 26.99 -18.11
N ALA A 183 -3.59 26.24 -17.87
CA ALA A 183 -3.55 25.18 -16.87
C ALA A 183 -3.74 25.82 -15.48
N SER A 184 -4.73 25.35 -14.72
CA SER A 184 -4.85 25.72 -13.32
C SER A 184 -3.67 25.15 -12.55
N THR A 185 -3.09 25.94 -11.64
CA THR A 185 -2.06 25.48 -10.69
C THR A 185 -2.59 24.49 -9.66
N THR A 186 -3.90 24.25 -9.64
CA THR A 186 -4.55 23.20 -8.86
C THR A 186 -4.40 21.87 -9.58
N ASP A 187 -3.68 20.92 -8.97
CA ASP A 187 -3.66 19.53 -9.43
C ASP A 187 -5.10 19.00 -9.42
N PRO A 188 -5.66 18.56 -10.57
CA PRO A 188 -7.04 18.10 -10.69
C PRO A 188 -7.35 16.90 -9.79
N SER A 189 -6.33 16.19 -9.27
CA SER A 189 -6.53 15.07 -8.33
C SER A 189 -6.93 15.51 -6.92
N SER A 190 -6.58 16.72 -6.48
CA SER A 190 -6.93 17.30 -5.17
C SER A 190 -8.27 18.05 -5.16
N ALA A 191 -8.79 18.36 -6.36
CA ALA A 191 -10.08 19.00 -6.57
C ALA A 191 -11.26 18.34 -5.82
N PRO A 192 -11.42 17.00 -5.76
CA PRO A 192 -12.56 16.39 -5.08
C PRO A 192 -12.60 16.66 -3.57
N ILE A 193 -11.44 16.71 -2.89
CA ILE A 193 -11.39 16.99 -1.45
C ILE A 193 -11.76 18.44 -1.19
N ALA A 194 -11.16 19.37 -1.92
CA ALA A 194 -11.44 20.80 -1.76
C ALA A 194 -12.90 21.14 -2.13
N ALA A 195 -13.44 20.52 -3.19
CA ALA A 195 -14.84 20.68 -3.58
C ALA A 195 -15.78 20.17 -2.48
N ALA A 196 -15.53 18.99 -1.91
CA ALA A 196 -16.35 18.45 -0.82
C ALA A 196 -16.36 19.37 0.42
N VAL A 197 -15.22 19.98 0.75
CA VAL A 197 -15.12 20.96 1.85
C VAL A 197 -15.93 22.21 1.53
N ALA A 198 -15.73 22.81 0.36
CA ALA A 198 -16.44 24.01 -0.07
C ALA A 198 -17.97 23.82 -0.12
N GLU A 199 -18.44 22.74 -0.76
CA GLU A 199 -19.86 22.39 -0.86
C GLU A 199 -20.49 22.17 0.53
N THR A 200 -19.77 21.51 1.44
CA THR A 200 -20.30 21.24 2.79
C THR A 200 -20.32 22.52 3.63
N LEU A 201 -19.32 23.38 3.52
CA LEU A 201 -19.32 24.69 4.19
C LEU A 201 -20.47 25.57 3.67
N GLU A 202 -20.69 25.61 2.36
CA GLU A 202 -21.82 26.35 1.77
C GLU A 202 -23.17 25.80 2.26
N ALA A 203 -23.34 24.48 2.26
CA ALA A 203 -24.56 23.83 2.74
C ALA A 203 -24.86 24.06 4.24
N HIS A 204 -23.84 24.40 5.02
CA HIS A 204 -23.94 24.71 6.44
C HIS A 204 -23.74 26.20 6.74
N GLU A 205 -23.92 27.08 5.75
CA GLU A 205 -23.84 28.55 5.91
C GLU A 205 -22.54 29.04 6.54
N GLY A 206 -21.44 28.30 6.36
CA GLY A 206 -20.13 28.59 6.94
C GLY A 206 -19.92 28.10 8.37
N ASP A 207 -20.85 27.32 8.94
CA ASP A 207 -20.65 26.66 10.24
C ASP A 207 -19.56 25.58 10.15
N VAL A 208 -18.36 25.96 10.60
CA VAL A 208 -17.14 25.15 10.60
C VAL A 208 -17.31 23.86 11.40
N GLU A 209 -17.95 23.91 12.57
CA GLU A 209 -18.09 22.74 13.44
C GLU A 209 -19.07 21.74 12.83
N ALA A 210 -20.23 22.23 12.36
CA ALA A 210 -21.24 21.39 11.72
C ALA A 210 -20.72 20.76 10.42
N ALA A 211 -20.06 21.56 9.56
CA ALA A 211 -19.47 21.07 8.32
C ALA A 211 -18.39 20.02 8.58
N THR A 212 -17.50 20.26 9.55
CA THR A 212 -16.47 19.28 9.94
C THR A 212 -17.10 17.99 10.44
N ALA A 213 -18.13 18.06 11.28
CA ALA A 213 -18.79 16.87 11.80
C ALA A 213 -19.43 16.01 10.70
N VAL A 214 -19.99 16.63 9.66
CA VAL A 214 -20.56 15.93 8.49
C VAL A 214 -19.45 15.30 7.64
N LEU A 215 -18.41 16.07 7.31
CA LEU A 215 -17.26 15.58 6.54
C LEU A 215 -16.57 14.40 7.23
N VAL A 216 -16.33 14.49 8.54
CA VAL A 216 -15.75 13.40 9.32
C VAL A 216 -16.61 12.14 9.27
N LYS A 217 -17.95 12.25 9.25
CA LYS A 217 -18.84 11.08 9.08
C LYS A 217 -18.74 10.48 7.66
N ARG A 218 -18.58 11.32 6.64
CA ARG A 218 -18.43 10.93 5.23
C ARG A 218 -17.02 10.48 4.82
N ALA A 219 -16.04 10.63 5.70
CA ALA A 219 -14.64 10.37 5.39
C ALA A 219 -14.33 8.96 4.87
N ILE A 220 -15.08 7.92 5.27
CA ILE A 220 -14.87 6.55 4.77
C ILE A 220 -15.34 6.42 3.31
N PRO A 221 -16.64 6.66 2.98
CA PRO A 221 -17.10 6.56 1.59
C PRO A 221 -16.33 7.51 0.66
N ASP A 222 -15.99 8.71 1.10
CA ASP A 222 -15.24 9.66 0.27
C ASP A 222 -13.77 9.20 0.07
N ALA A 223 -13.16 8.54 1.06
CA ALA A 223 -11.85 7.92 0.89
C ALA A 223 -11.89 6.73 -0.09
N MET A 224 -12.95 5.93 -0.07
CA MET A 224 -13.13 4.83 -1.03
C MET A 224 -13.35 5.35 -2.45
N ALA A 225 -14.21 6.37 -2.62
CA ALA A 225 -14.40 7.04 -3.90
C ALA A 225 -13.10 7.63 -4.44
N LEU A 226 -12.30 8.26 -3.57
CA LEU A 226 -10.98 8.78 -3.94
C LEU A 226 -9.99 7.65 -4.32
N LEU A 227 -10.01 6.53 -3.60
CA LEU A 227 -9.19 5.37 -3.95
C LEU A 227 -9.54 4.84 -5.33
N ASP A 228 -10.83 4.73 -5.67
CA ASP A 228 -11.27 4.28 -6.98
C ASP A 228 -10.88 5.25 -8.09
N GLU A 229 -11.05 6.56 -7.86
CA GLU A 229 -10.64 7.60 -8.82
C GLU A 229 -9.13 7.57 -9.09
N THR A 230 -8.32 7.55 -8.03
CA THR A 230 -6.86 7.55 -8.14
C THR A 230 -6.30 6.28 -8.77
N ARG A 231 -7.12 5.20 -8.82
CA ARG A 231 -6.78 3.93 -9.46
C ARG A 231 -7.32 3.76 -10.87
N ARG A 232 -8.08 4.71 -11.43
CA ARG A 232 -8.47 4.66 -12.85
C ARG A 232 -7.23 4.58 -13.75
N GLY A 233 -7.22 3.61 -14.65
CA GLY A 233 -6.06 3.31 -15.50
C GLY A 233 -4.88 2.65 -14.77
N GLY A 234 -5.05 2.24 -13.51
CA GLY A 234 -4.05 1.50 -12.76
C GLY A 234 -3.81 0.10 -13.33
N ARG A 235 -2.54 -0.36 -13.29
CA ARG A 235 -2.13 -1.67 -13.84
C ARG A 235 -2.75 -2.86 -13.11
N TYR A 236 -3.02 -2.72 -11.81
CA TYR A 236 -3.45 -3.82 -10.95
C TYR A 236 -4.86 -3.58 -10.43
N ALA A 237 -5.71 -4.61 -10.52
CA ALA A 237 -6.99 -4.65 -9.82
C ALA A 237 -6.78 -5.02 -8.35
N ILE A 238 -7.55 -4.40 -7.44
CA ILE A 238 -7.59 -4.80 -6.04
C ILE A 238 -8.56 -5.97 -5.91
N VAL A 239 -8.11 -7.08 -5.34
CA VAL A 239 -9.02 -8.09 -4.82
C VAL A 239 -9.51 -7.59 -3.47
N ALA A 240 -10.75 -7.09 -3.44
CA ALA A 240 -11.34 -6.46 -2.26
C ALA A 240 -11.68 -7.48 -1.15
N HIS A 241 -12.03 -8.71 -1.53
CA HIS A 241 -12.42 -9.79 -0.62
C HIS A 241 -11.68 -11.09 -0.97
N PRO A 242 -10.36 -11.17 -0.73
CA PRO A 242 -9.63 -12.40 -0.94
C PRO A 242 -10.01 -13.43 0.14
N TRP A 243 -9.71 -14.71 -0.12
CA TRP A 243 -9.67 -15.68 0.96
C TRP A 243 -8.58 -15.29 1.96
N ILE A 244 -8.93 -15.33 3.25
CA ILE A 244 -8.05 -14.91 4.35
C ILE A 244 -7.69 -16.13 5.22
N PRO A 245 -6.39 -16.38 5.44
CA PRO A 245 -5.90 -17.39 6.37
C PRO A 245 -6.46 -17.22 7.78
N ASP A 246 -6.61 -18.32 8.52
CA ASP A 246 -7.20 -18.29 9.88
C ASP A 246 -6.37 -17.46 10.87
N ILE A 247 -5.05 -17.32 10.66
CA ILE A 247 -4.17 -16.47 11.46
C ILE A 247 -4.49 -14.97 11.37
N LEU A 248 -5.20 -14.55 10.31
CA LEU A 248 -5.62 -13.17 10.07
C LEU A 248 -7.08 -12.93 10.50
N ARG A 249 -7.74 -13.96 11.03
CA ARG A 249 -9.10 -13.86 11.58
C ARG A 249 -9.05 -13.76 13.08
N LYS A 250 -9.89 -12.90 13.66
CA LYS A 250 -10.06 -12.89 15.11
C LYS A 250 -10.66 -14.19 15.60
N GLN A 251 -9.95 -14.86 16.52
CA GLN A 251 -10.42 -16.09 17.15
C GLN A 251 -11.60 -15.84 18.10
N SER A 252 -11.70 -14.63 18.65
CA SER A 252 -12.88 -14.16 19.40
C SER A 252 -12.98 -12.65 19.36
N ALA A 253 -14.17 -12.10 19.63
CA ALA A 253 -14.44 -10.65 19.61
C ALA A 253 -13.56 -9.84 20.57
N ARG A 254 -13.03 -10.47 21.63
CA ARG A 254 -12.12 -9.86 22.62
C ARG A 254 -10.74 -10.53 22.65
N GLY A 255 -10.46 -11.45 21.73
CA GLY A 255 -9.20 -12.17 21.65
C GLY A 255 -8.09 -11.30 21.09
N ALA A 256 -6.85 -11.62 21.45
CA ALA A 256 -5.69 -11.02 20.80
C ALA A 256 -5.60 -11.48 19.33
N ASP A 257 -5.11 -10.59 18.47
CA ASP A 257 -4.74 -10.94 17.11
C ASP A 257 -3.51 -11.85 17.15
N GLN A 258 -3.43 -12.82 16.24
CA GLN A 258 -2.22 -13.65 16.11
C GLN A 258 -1.07 -12.90 15.44
N ILE A 259 -1.41 -11.86 14.66
CA ILE A 259 -0.42 -11.02 13.98
C ILE A 259 0.15 -10.01 14.97
N TRP A 260 1.46 -10.10 15.17
CA TRP A 260 2.21 -9.18 15.98
C TRP A 260 2.70 -7.99 15.14
N GLU A 261 2.06 -6.84 15.34
CA GLU A 261 2.38 -5.60 14.59
C GLU A 261 3.66 -4.90 15.07
N ALA A 262 4.26 -5.33 16.19
CA ALA A 262 5.43 -4.70 16.82
C ALA A 262 5.22 -3.24 17.23
N ARG A 263 4.07 -2.93 17.85
CA ARG A 263 3.77 -1.59 18.35
C ARG A 263 4.81 -1.13 19.39
N PRO A 264 5.49 0.02 19.20
CA PRO A 264 6.47 0.52 20.15
C PRO A 264 5.84 0.87 21.50
N ARG A 265 6.48 0.38 22.56
CA ARG A 265 6.17 0.71 23.96
C ARG A 265 7.44 0.62 24.80
N TRP A 266 8.45 1.41 24.47
CA TRP A 266 9.75 1.31 25.10
C TRP A 266 10.11 2.61 25.82
N THR A 267 10.67 2.46 27.02
CA THR A 267 11.31 3.53 27.79
C THR A 267 12.72 3.06 28.10
N ARG A 268 13.70 3.95 27.91
CA ARG A 268 15.09 3.68 28.23
C ARG A 268 15.22 3.27 29.70
N PRO A 269 15.84 2.12 30.02
CA PRO A 269 15.94 1.66 31.39
C PRO A 269 16.74 2.61 32.28
N GLU A 270 17.84 3.15 31.76
CA GLU A 270 18.76 4.00 32.51
C GLU A 270 19.20 5.21 31.68
N LEU A 271 19.25 6.37 32.33
CA LEU A 271 19.86 7.58 31.80
C LEU A 271 21.18 7.85 32.55
N PRO A 272 22.17 8.49 31.91
CA PRO A 272 23.36 8.96 32.61
C PRO A 272 22.99 9.80 33.84
N ALA A 273 23.84 9.81 34.86
CA ALA A 273 23.60 10.65 36.03
C ALA A 273 23.52 12.14 35.62
N GLY A 274 22.64 12.89 36.27
CA GLY A 274 22.46 14.33 36.04
C GLY A 274 21.01 14.72 35.74
N TRP A 275 20.85 16.00 35.43
CA TRP A 275 19.59 16.59 35.00
C TRP A 275 19.48 16.54 33.48
N HIS A 276 18.37 16.01 32.97
CA HIS A 276 18.10 15.88 31.54
C HIS A 276 16.80 16.58 31.18
N GLU A 277 16.86 17.51 30.23
CA GLU A 277 15.67 18.03 29.58
C GLU A 277 15.29 17.12 28.41
N VAL A 278 14.11 16.52 28.49
CA VAL A 278 13.57 15.61 27.50
C VAL A 278 12.54 16.34 26.65
N THR A 279 12.71 16.30 25.34
CA THR A 279 11.69 16.78 24.39
C THR A 279 10.90 15.60 23.85
N ALA A 280 9.57 15.64 24.02
CA ALA A 280 8.65 14.73 23.36
C ALA A 280 8.27 15.29 21.97
N LEU A 281 8.55 14.51 20.93
CA LEU A 281 8.27 14.83 19.54
C LEU A 281 7.08 14.02 19.03
N ASP A 282 6.21 14.68 18.28
CA ASP A 282 5.05 14.10 17.59
C ASP A 282 5.34 14.01 16.08
N ILE A 283 5.28 12.80 15.53
CA ILE A 283 5.51 12.53 14.12
C ILE A 283 4.24 12.79 13.32
N ASN A 284 4.28 13.82 12.46
CA ASN A 284 3.13 14.21 11.67
C ASN A 284 2.70 13.13 10.66
N GLY A 285 1.39 12.83 10.62
CA GLY A 285 0.81 12.02 9.55
C GLY A 285 1.39 10.61 9.45
N ALA A 286 1.63 9.94 10.59
CA ALA A 286 2.27 8.63 10.62
C ALA A 286 1.55 7.58 9.74
N TYR A 287 0.21 7.48 9.83
CA TYR A 287 -0.57 6.58 8.97
C TYR A 287 -0.57 7.02 7.50
N LEU A 288 -0.63 8.32 7.23
CA LEU A 288 -0.54 8.84 5.86
C LEU A 288 0.80 8.45 5.22
N SER A 289 1.92 8.59 5.95
CA SER A 289 3.24 8.14 5.51
C SER A 289 3.28 6.63 5.30
N ALA A 290 2.65 5.87 6.18
CA ALA A 290 2.64 4.42 6.16
C ALA A 290 1.83 3.80 5.00
N LEU A 291 0.97 4.57 4.33
CA LEU A 291 0.33 4.14 3.08
C LEU A 291 1.35 3.80 1.98
N LYS A 292 2.57 4.33 2.09
CA LYS A 292 3.71 3.90 1.28
C LYS A 292 4.31 2.63 1.90
N THR A 293 3.73 1.49 1.55
CA THR A 293 4.18 0.16 1.97
C THR A 293 3.86 -0.89 0.92
N HIS A 294 4.57 -2.02 0.94
CA HIS A 294 4.34 -3.12 -0.01
C HIS A 294 3.05 -3.84 0.34
N LEU A 295 2.03 -3.72 -0.52
CA LEU A 295 0.73 -4.35 -0.28
C LEU A 295 0.50 -5.56 -1.20
N PRO A 296 0.01 -6.68 -0.65
CA PRO A 296 -0.32 -7.85 -1.44
C PRO A 296 -1.49 -7.55 -2.41
N LEU A 297 -1.32 -7.87 -3.68
CA LEU A 297 -2.31 -7.59 -4.72
C LEU A 297 -3.52 -8.52 -4.68
N GLY A 298 -3.28 -9.81 -4.43
CA GLY A 298 -4.28 -10.88 -4.48
C GLY A 298 -4.36 -11.71 -3.21
N GLN A 299 -4.88 -12.93 -3.37
CA GLN A 299 -4.98 -13.91 -2.29
C GLN A 299 -3.58 -14.32 -1.81
N LEU A 300 -3.41 -14.40 -0.49
CA LEU A 300 -2.17 -14.88 0.11
C LEU A 300 -2.02 -16.39 -0.10
N GLU A 301 -0.86 -16.80 -0.59
CA GLU A 301 -0.47 -18.18 -0.77
C GLU A 301 0.46 -18.59 0.38
N HIS A 302 0.24 -19.78 0.90
CA HIS A 302 1.08 -20.37 1.94
C HIS A 302 2.34 -20.96 1.32
N THR A 303 3.48 -20.62 1.89
CA THR A 303 4.78 -21.17 1.52
C THR A 303 5.57 -21.50 2.77
N THR A 304 6.29 -22.62 2.77
CA THR A 304 7.26 -22.98 3.81
C THR A 304 8.68 -22.75 3.32
N GLY A 305 9.59 -22.43 4.23
CA GLY A 305 11.02 -22.23 3.92
C GLY A 305 11.61 -20.97 4.53
N LYS A 306 12.94 -20.88 4.47
CA LYS A 306 13.73 -19.85 5.18
C LYS A 306 14.00 -18.58 4.37
N MET A 307 13.60 -18.53 3.09
CA MET A 307 13.94 -17.43 2.20
C MET A 307 12.84 -16.38 2.11
N HIS A 308 13.23 -15.11 2.14
CA HIS A 308 12.35 -13.97 1.88
C HIS A 308 12.32 -13.64 0.39
N ASP A 309 11.12 -13.54 -0.20
CA ASP A 309 10.93 -13.04 -1.57
C ASP A 309 10.55 -11.55 -1.54
N ARG A 310 11.48 -10.70 -1.98
CA ARG A 310 11.32 -9.24 -2.00
C ARG A 310 10.18 -8.75 -2.90
N ARG A 311 9.71 -9.56 -3.87
CA ARG A 311 8.61 -9.23 -4.79
C ARG A 311 7.22 -9.55 -4.21
N ARG A 312 7.20 -10.19 -3.04
CA ARG A 312 5.98 -10.59 -2.34
C ARG A 312 5.85 -9.82 -1.03
N ALA A 313 4.62 -9.74 -0.54
CA ALA A 313 4.30 -9.18 0.76
C ALA A 313 3.19 -9.98 1.43
N GLY A 314 3.19 -9.98 2.75
CA GLY A 314 2.14 -10.55 3.58
C GLY A 314 2.58 -10.68 5.04
N VAL A 315 2.38 -11.86 5.61
CA VAL A 315 2.73 -12.18 7.00
C VAL A 315 3.63 -13.41 7.06
N HIS A 316 4.53 -13.44 8.06
CA HIS A 316 5.60 -14.43 8.18
C HIS A 316 5.70 -14.92 9.62
N LEU A 317 5.76 -16.24 9.80
CA LEU A 317 6.12 -16.82 11.08
C LEU A 317 7.64 -16.82 11.18
N ILE A 318 8.17 -16.11 12.17
CA ILE A 318 9.62 -15.99 12.36
C ILE A 318 10.04 -16.35 13.78
N THR A 319 11.27 -16.85 13.95
CA THR A 319 11.99 -16.68 15.21
C THR A 319 12.76 -15.35 15.14
N PRO A 320 12.42 -14.35 15.97
CA PRO A 320 13.14 -13.09 15.97
C PRO A 320 14.55 -13.28 16.56
N PRO A 321 15.55 -12.51 16.10
CA PRO A 321 16.89 -12.57 16.66
C PRO A 321 16.91 -12.02 18.10
N ALA A 322 17.97 -12.36 18.84
CA ALA A 322 18.24 -11.69 20.12
C ALA A 322 18.47 -10.18 19.90
N TRP A 323 18.02 -9.37 20.85
CA TRP A 323 18.19 -7.91 20.81
C TRP A 323 18.99 -7.43 22.01
N GLU A 324 20.27 -7.11 21.78
CA GLU A 324 21.22 -6.73 22.84
C GLU A 324 21.31 -5.21 23.07
N HIS A 325 20.61 -4.43 22.23
CA HIS A 325 20.66 -2.95 22.27
C HIS A 325 19.57 -2.33 23.15
N GLY A 326 18.86 -3.13 23.96
CA GLY A 326 17.70 -2.70 24.75
C GLY A 326 17.99 -1.59 25.78
N ALA A 327 19.25 -1.37 26.12
CA ALA A 327 19.69 -0.29 27.01
C ALA A 327 19.61 1.12 26.37
N TYR A 328 19.61 1.21 25.03
CA TYR A 328 19.66 2.49 24.32
C TYR A 328 18.76 2.60 23.09
N LEU A 329 18.28 1.47 22.55
CA LEU A 329 17.34 1.43 21.44
C LEU A 329 16.17 0.47 21.73
N PRO A 330 14.95 0.82 21.28
CA PRO A 330 13.81 -0.07 21.38
C PRO A 330 14.04 -1.34 20.55
N ASN A 331 13.52 -2.47 21.02
CA ASN A 331 13.50 -3.70 20.22
C ASN A 331 12.63 -3.47 18.95
N PRO A 332 13.11 -3.80 17.73
CA PRO A 332 12.34 -3.66 16.49
C PRO A 332 11.01 -4.41 16.47
N ILE A 333 10.88 -5.49 17.26
CA ILE A 333 9.61 -6.21 17.43
C ILE A 333 8.75 -5.65 18.57
N GLY A 334 9.11 -4.51 19.18
CA GLY A 334 8.42 -3.98 20.35
C GLY A 334 8.65 -4.80 21.62
N ASN A 335 7.88 -4.52 22.68
CA ASN A 335 8.01 -5.23 23.94
C ASN A 335 7.24 -6.54 23.90
N ARG A 336 7.94 -7.65 24.09
CA ARG A 336 7.37 -8.99 24.13
C ARG A 336 7.90 -9.73 25.36
N ASP A 337 6.97 -10.36 26.09
CA ASP A 337 7.30 -11.13 27.30
C ASP A 337 7.61 -12.59 26.98
N GLU A 338 6.86 -13.20 26.07
CA GLU A 338 7.04 -14.60 25.68
C GLU A 338 8.19 -14.73 24.67
N PRO A 339 9.06 -15.75 24.78
CA PRO A 339 10.04 -16.06 23.74
C PRO A 339 9.44 -16.93 22.61
N GLY A 340 10.22 -17.22 21.57
CA GLY A 340 9.85 -18.17 20.52
C GLY A 340 9.19 -17.55 19.27
N PRO A 341 8.67 -18.39 18.36
CA PRO A 341 8.14 -17.94 17.07
C PRO A 341 6.91 -17.05 17.19
N LEU A 342 6.77 -16.09 16.27
CA LEU A 342 5.59 -15.22 16.17
C LEU A 342 5.30 -14.82 14.73
N TRP A 343 4.03 -14.55 14.44
CA TRP A 343 3.60 -14.01 13.15
C TRP A 343 3.86 -12.51 13.10
N VAL A 344 4.76 -12.08 12.21
CA VAL A 344 5.02 -10.66 11.94
C VAL A 344 4.55 -10.26 10.55
N THR A 345 4.40 -8.97 10.32
CA THR A 345 4.06 -8.41 9.01
C THR A 345 5.30 -8.16 8.17
N GLU A 346 5.11 -8.03 6.85
CA GLU A 346 6.16 -7.69 5.89
C GLU A 346 7.01 -6.47 6.29
N PRO A 347 6.46 -5.33 6.77
CA PRO A 347 7.26 -4.20 7.22
C PRO A 347 8.23 -4.52 8.36
N ILE A 348 7.82 -5.36 9.31
CA ILE A 348 8.66 -5.75 10.46
C ILE A 348 9.73 -6.74 10.01
N LEU A 349 9.39 -7.71 9.16
CA LEU A 349 10.39 -8.60 8.58
C LEU A 349 11.45 -7.81 7.78
N ARG A 350 11.02 -6.89 6.92
CA ARG A 350 11.94 -6.01 6.17
C ARG A 350 12.79 -5.13 7.07
N LEU A 351 12.23 -4.65 8.19
CA LEU A 351 12.99 -3.91 9.19
C LEU A 351 14.08 -4.80 9.78
N LEU A 352 13.75 -5.97 10.32
CA LEU A 352 14.72 -6.91 10.90
C LEU A 352 15.83 -7.30 9.91
N LEU A 353 15.45 -7.67 8.67
CA LEU A 353 16.41 -8.00 7.62
C LEU A 353 17.36 -6.82 7.33
N ARG A 354 16.84 -5.59 7.29
CA ARG A 354 17.66 -4.39 7.12
C ARG A 354 18.64 -4.21 8.28
N LEU A 355 18.19 -4.39 9.52
CA LEU A 355 19.03 -4.22 10.72
C LEU A 355 20.10 -5.30 10.87
N SER A 356 19.81 -6.51 10.38
CA SER A 356 20.79 -7.59 10.30
C SER A 356 21.80 -7.43 9.16
N GLY A 357 21.48 -6.58 8.17
CA GLY A 357 22.36 -6.34 7.04
C GLY A 357 23.66 -5.64 7.44
N PRO A 358 24.71 -5.73 6.59
CA PRO A 358 26.08 -5.28 6.92
C PRO A 358 26.19 -3.79 7.21
N LYS A 359 25.23 -2.98 6.72
CA LYS A 359 25.17 -1.55 7.00
C LYS A 359 24.94 -1.23 8.47
N TYR A 360 24.13 -2.03 9.16
CA TYR A 360 23.71 -1.76 10.55
C TYR A 360 24.28 -2.79 11.51
N ALA A 361 24.25 -4.08 11.15
CA ALA A 361 24.77 -5.19 11.95
C ALA A 361 24.30 -5.14 13.43
N LEU A 362 23.02 -4.80 13.65
CA LEU A 362 22.43 -4.64 15.00
C LEU A 362 21.79 -5.92 15.54
N CYS A 363 21.63 -6.94 14.73
CA CYS A 363 21.12 -8.24 15.16
C CYS A 363 21.45 -9.32 14.13
N GLU A 364 21.29 -10.58 14.51
CA GLU A 364 21.29 -11.67 13.53
C GLU A 364 20.07 -11.59 12.60
N PRO A 365 20.11 -12.21 11.40
CA PRO A 365 18.94 -12.34 10.55
C PRO A 365 17.82 -13.13 11.26
N PRO A 366 16.54 -12.73 11.14
CA PRO A 366 15.43 -13.53 11.65
C PRO A 366 15.32 -14.85 10.89
N GLU A 367 15.01 -15.95 11.60
CA GLU A 367 14.70 -17.22 10.97
C GLU A 367 13.25 -17.24 10.50
N ILE A 368 13.03 -17.40 9.20
CA ILE A 368 11.69 -17.53 8.61
C ILE A 368 11.29 -19.01 8.57
N HIS A 369 10.10 -19.33 9.06
CA HIS A 369 9.58 -20.70 9.08
C HIS A 369 8.58 -20.93 7.94
N GLU A 370 7.61 -20.02 7.85
CA GLU A 370 6.54 -20.07 6.86
C GLU A 370 5.97 -18.67 6.61
N SER A 371 5.23 -18.51 5.53
CA SER A 371 4.69 -17.22 5.12
C SER A 371 3.38 -17.37 4.36
N PHE A 372 2.49 -16.39 4.54
CA PHE A 372 1.32 -16.18 3.70
C PHE A 372 1.54 -14.89 2.93
N THR A 373 1.85 -14.99 1.64
CA THR A 373 2.19 -13.82 0.81
C THR A 373 1.53 -13.86 -0.57
N SER A 374 1.39 -12.69 -1.20
CA SER A 374 1.05 -12.56 -2.63
C SER A 374 2.08 -11.65 -3.29
N GLY A 375 2.14 -11.67 -4.62
CA GLY A 375 2.81 -10.61 -5.38
C GLY A 375 2.32 -9.24 -4.90
N ALA A 376 3.26 -8.30 -4.74
CA ALA A 376 3.03 -7.06 -4.03
C ALA A 376 3.64 -5.85 -4.76
N THR A 377 3.14 -4.66 -4.43
CA THR A 377 3.72 -3.40 -4.89
C THR A 377 3.60 -2.32 -3.83
N GLU A 378 4.60 -1.46 -3.73
CA GLU A 378 4.56 -0.25 -2.91
C GLU A 378 3.70 0.84 -3.56
N SER A 379 3.52 0.78 -4.88
CA SER A 379 2.86 1.85 -5.64
C SER A 379 1.33 1.81 -5.57
N LEU A 380 0.74 0.86 -4.84
CA LEU A 380 -0.69 0.57 -4.92
C LEU A 380 -1.57 1.73 -4.43
N LEU A 381 -1.14 2.36 -3.33
CA LEU A 381 -1.80 3.51 -2.72
C LEU A 381 -1.03 4.81 -2.95
N GLU A 382 -0.07 4.83 -3.88
CA GLU A 382 0.83 5.99 -4.08
C GLU A 382 0.06 7.25 -4.47
N LYS A 383 -0.77 7.17 -5.51
CA LYS A 383 -1.59 8.31 -5.97
C LYS A 383 -2.58 8.76 -4.90
N PHE A 384 -3.28 7.82 -4.27
CA PHE A 384 -4.17 8.08 -3.13
C PHE A 384 -3.47 8.83 -2.00
N ARG A 385 -2.27 8.38 -1.60
CA ARG A 385 -1.45 9.02 -0.58
C ARG A 385 -1.01 10.43 -1.01
N ILE A 386 -0.52 10.60 -2.24
CA ILE A 386 -0.06 11.89 -2.74
C ILE A 386 -1.20 12.90 -2.72
N THR A 387 -2.38 12.54 -3.23
CA THR A 387 -3.55 13.43 -3.21
C THR A 387 -3.94 13.87 -1.79
N LEU A 388 -3.97 12.94 -0.83
CA LEU A 388 -4.24 13.26 0.57
C LEU A 388 -3.13 14.12 1.19
N LYS A 389 -1.86 13.87 0.85
CA LYS A 389 -0.72 14.66 1.32
C LYS A 389 -0.80 16.10 0.81
N GLU A 390 -1.06 16.30 -0.48
CA GLU A 390 -1.17 17.63 -1.08
C GLU A 390 -2.34 18.41 -0.51
N ALA A 391 -3.49 17.75 -0.34
CA ALA A 391 -4.65 18.31 0.34
C ALA A 391 -4.30 18.77 1.77
N ARG A 392 -3.58 17.93 2.53
CA ARG A 392 -3.12 18.25 3.87
C ARG A 392 -2.13 19.41 3.90
N ASP A 393 -1.15 19.43 3.00
CA ASP A 393 -0.12 20.46 2.95
C ASP A 393 -0.73 21.81 2.57
N ARG A 394 -1.68 21.83 1.64
CA ARG A 394 -2.47 23.04 1.31
C ARG A 394 -3.26 23.53 2.51
N ALA A 395 -3.98 22.66 3.19
CA ALA A 395 -4.75 23.01 4.38
C ALA A 395 -3.87 23.64 5.47
N ILE A 396 -2.64 23.13 5.66
CA ILE A 396 -1.68 23.71 6.61
C ILE A 396 -1.21 25.10 6.14
N ALA A 397 -0.89 25.27 4.86
CA ALA A 397 -0.42 26.54 4.31
C ALA A 397 -1.49 27.63 4.36
N GLU A 398 -2.75 27.27 4.17
CA GLU A 398 -3.90 28.18 4.13
C GLU A 398 -4.56 28.36 5.51
N GLY A 399 -4.19 27.56 6.52
CA GLY A 399 -4.85 27.56 7.82
C GLY A 399 -6.28 27.00 7.80
N ASP A 400 -6.59 26.13 6.84
CA ASP A 400 -7.91 25.49 6.70
C ASP A 400 -8.04 24.30 7.66
N GLU A 401 -8.62 24.57 8.83
CA GLU A 401 -8.84 23.56 9.88
C GLU A 401 -9.85 22.48 9.46
N VAL A 402 -10.85 22.83 8.64
CA VAL A 402 -11.89 21.91 8.17
C VAL A 402 -11.28 20.87 7.24
N MET A 403 -10.54 21.32 6.23
CA MET A 403 -9.85 20.44 5.29
C MET A 403 -8.82 19.57 6.01
N LEU A 404 -8.10 20.14 6.98
CA LEU A 404 -7.10 19.41 7.73
C LEU A 404 -7.69 18.25 8.55
N GLU A 405 -8.75 18.50 9.33
CA GLU A 405 -9.41 17.45 10.12
C GLU A 405 -10.16 16.45 9.21
N TYR A 406 -10.70 16.91 8.09
CA TYR A 406 -11.34 16.04 7.12
C TYR A 406 -10.35 15.05 6.49
N VAL A 407 -9.23 15.53 5.95
CA VAL A 407 -8.18 14.68 5.36
C VAL A 407 -7.61 13.71 6.40
N LYS A 408 -7.43 14.18 7.64
CA LYS A 408 -7.02 13.33 8.77
C LYS A 408 -8.00 12.21 9.05
N ALA A 409 -9.30 12.50 9.03
CA ALA A 409 -10.33 11.50 9.17
C ALA A 409 -10.32 10.51 8.00
N MET A 410 -10.11 10.95 6.75
CA MET A 410 -10.07 10.08 5.57
C MET A 410 -9.02 8.99 5.71
N TYR A 411 -7.74 9.34 5.91
CA TYR A 411 -6.70 8.29 6.00
C TYR A 411 -6.80 7.47 7.31
N SER A 412 -7.13 8.09 8.44
CA SER A 412 -7.17 7.38 9.73
C SER A 412 -8.32 6.38 9.80
N LYS A 413 -9.50 6.74 9.27
CA LYS A 413 -10.65 5.84 9.21
C LYS A 413 -10.51 4.83 8.08
N PHE A 414 -9.94 5.19 6.94
CA PHE A 414 -9.58 4.23 5.90
C PHE A 414 -8.73 3.10 6.49
N VAL A 415 -7.61 3.42 7.14
CA VAL A 415 -6.72 2.40 7.73
C VAL A 415 -7.43 1.54 8.79
N SER A 416 -8.29 2.12 9.63
CA SER A 416 -8.96 1.36 10.70
C SER A 416 -10.15 0.52 10.23
N THR A 417 -10.70 0.78 9.04
CA THR A 417 -11.94 0.13 8.57
C THR A 417 -11.73 -0.94 7.50
N MET A 418 -10.53 -1.07 6.91
CA MET A 418 -10.22 -2.16 5.96
C MET A 418 -10.12 -3.55 6.60
N GLY A 419 -10.09 -3.66 7.93
CA GLY A 419 -10.07 -4.93 8.64
C GLY A 419 -11.48 -5.54 8.76
N GLU A 420 -11.81 -6.04 9.95
CA GLU A 420 -13.11 -6.68 10.21
C GLU A 420 -14.29 -5.70 10.42
N SER A 421 -14.12 -4.43 10.04
CA SER A 421 -15.11 -3.40 10.33
C SER A 421 -16.35 -3.52 9.44
N ASN A 422 -17.53 -3.53 10.03
CA ASN A 422 -18.81 -3.51 9.30
C ASN A 422 -19.07 -2.17 8.56
N TYR A 423 -18.25 -1.14 8.81
CA TYR A 423 -18.41 0.19 8.23
C TYR A 423 -17.89 0.28 6.79
N ASN A 424 -16.88 -0.51 6.42
CA ASN A 424 -16.37 -0.57 5.06
C ASN A 424 -16.64 -1.96 4.47
N ARG A 425 -17.72 -2.07 3.69
CA ARG A 425 -18.08 -3.32 3.00
C ARG A 425 -17.44 -3.46 1.63
N GLU A 426 -16.80 -2.40 1.14
CA GLU A 426 -16.21 -2.34 -0.20
C GLU A 426 -14.77 -2.87 -0.24
N LEU A 427 -14.08 -2.90 0.92
CA LEU A 427 -12.71 -3.36 1.02
C LEU A 427 -12.48 -4.11 2.34
N TYR A 428 -12.32 -5.43 2.24
CA TYR A 428 -12.05 -6.34 3.36
C TYR A 428 -10.66 -6.95 3.23
N ARG A 429 -9.66 -6.24 3.76
CA ARG A 429 -8.22 -6.54 3.72
C ARG A 429 -7.57 -6.38 5.10
N PRO A 430 -7.82 -7.31 6.05
CA PRO A 430 -7.17 -7.28 7.36
C PRO A 430 -5.64 -7.38 7.25
N ASP A 431 -5.12 -8.05 6.23
CA ASP A 431 -3.69 -8.07 5.91
C ASP A 431 -3.17 -6.65 5.63
N TRP A 432 -3.83 -5.86 4.78
CA TRP A 432 -3.43 -4.48 4.52
C TRP A 432 -3.46 -3.61 5.76
N MET A 433 -4.49 -3.76 6.60
CA MET A 433 -4.59 -3.05 7.88
C MET A 433 -3.36 -3.31 8.75
N HIS A 434 -3.00 -4.58 8.97
CA HIS A 434 -1.84 -4.94 9.79
C HIS A 434 -0.53 -4.43 9.17
N LEU A 435 -0.37 -4.52 7.85
CA LEU A 435 0.82 -4.06 7.14
C LEU A 435 0.98 -2.53 7.25
N ILE A 436 -0.08 -1.75 7.03
CA ILE A 436 0.00 -0.28 7.12
C ILE A 436 0.26 0.16 8.57
N ARG A 437 -0.37 -0.47 9.56
CA ARG A 437 -0.08 -0.17 10.98
C ARG A 437 1.36 -0.46 11.35
N SER A 438 1.84 -1.65 10.99
CA SER A 438 3.22 -2.06 11.24
C SER A 438 4.22 -1.17 10.50
N GLN A 439 3.89 -0.68 9.30
CA GLN A 439 4.74 0.27 8.59
C GLN A 439 4.88 1.59 9.36
N ALA A 440 3.80 2.09 9.97
CA ALA A 440 3.88 3.30 10.81
C ALA A 440 4.83 3.08 12.01
N PHE A 441 4.75 1.91 12.65
CA PHE A 441 5.64 1.51 13.75
C PHE A 441 7.10 1.38 13.30
N ALA A 442 7.36 0.73 12.16
CA ALA A 442 8.69 0.62 11.58
C ALA A 442 9.28 2.00 11.21
N ASN A 443 8.45 2.93 10.71
CA ASN A 443 8.86 4.29 10.41
C ASN A 443 9.25 5.07 11.68
N LEU A 444 8.49 4.93 12.76
CA LEU A 444 8.82 5.53 14.06
C LEU A 444 10.13 4.95 14.61
N TRP A 445 10.30 3.63 14.54
CA TRP A 445 11.55 2.97 14.93
C TRP A 445 12.74 3.49 14.13
N ALA A 446 12.60 3.64 12.81
CA ALA A 446 13.67 4.19 11.96
C ALA A 446 14.05 5.64 12.33
N LYS A 447 13.08 6.45 12.80
CA LYS A 447 13.37 7.79 13.34
C LYS A 447 14.12 7.73 14.67
N ALA A 448 13.79 6.77 15.54
CA ALA A 448 14.55 6.55 16.77
C ALA A 448 16.02 6.17 16.47
N LEU A 449 16.25 5.28 15.50
CA LEU A 449 17.62 4.96 15.07
C LEU A 449 18.32 6.20 14.48
N LYS A 450 17.65 6.98 13.63
CA LYS A 450 18.21 8.23 13.08
C LYS A 450 18.60 9.22 14.18
N ALA A 451 17.77 9.35 15.21
CA ALA A 451 18.06 10.21 16.37
C ALA A 451 19.30 9.72 17.13
N HIS A 452 19.37 8.42 17.40
CA HIS A 452 20.50 7.77 18.05
C HIS A 452 21.80 7.95 17.27
N ASP A 453 21.79 7.68 15.95
CA ASP A 453 22.96 7.80 15.08
C ASP A 453 23.47 9.25 14.97
N ALA A 454 22.58 10.22 15.16
CA ALA A 454 22.93 11.64 15.22
C ALA A 454 23.39 12.11 16.61
N GLY A 455 23.54 11.20 17.57
CA GLY A 455 24.02 11.49 18.93
C GLY A 455 22.96 11.96 19.92
N LEU A 456 21.67 11.90 19.56
CA LEU A 456 20.59 12.17 20.52
C LEU A 456 20.37 10.95 21.41
N ALA A 457 20.13 11.16 22.71
CA ALA A 457 19.73 10.07 23.57
C ALA A 457 18.23 9.79 23.39
N VAL A 458 17.89 8.62 22.86
CA VAL A 458 16.49 8.17 22.78
C VAL A 458 16.02 7.74 24.16
N VAL A 459 15.00 8.43 24.69
CA VAL A 459 14.46 8.20 26.04
C VAL A 459 13.23 7.31 26.00
N ARG A 460 12.36 7.52 25.01
CA ARG A 460 11.07 6.83 24.93
C ARG A 460 10.59 6.75 23.49
N VAL A 461 9.98 5.63 23.13
CA VAL A 461 9.31 5.45 21.84
C VAL A 461 7.99 4.76 22.09
N MET A 462 6.88 5.41 21.75
CA MET A 462 5.55 4.92 22.06
C MET A 462 4.54 5.15 20.95
N GLY A 463 3.56 4.24 20.91
CA GLY A 463 2.39 4.44 20.08
C GLY A 463 2.74 4.40 18.60
N THR A 464 2.24 5.37 17.83
CA THR A 464 2.41 5.42 16.37
C THR A 464 3.32 6.58 15.96
N ASP A 465 3.48 7.59 16.82
CA ASP A 465 4.01 8.90 16.46
C ASP A 465 4.81 9.58 17.59
N GLU A 466 5.04 8.95 18.75
CA GLU A 466 5.66 9.61 19.89
C GLU A 466 7.13 9.16 20.09
N LEU A 467 8.06 10.13 20.01
CA LEU A 467 9.50 9.94 20.17
C LEU A 467 10.08 10.95 21.16
N HIS A 468 10.68 10.48 22.24
CA HIS A 468 11.27 11.33 23.28
C HIS A 468 12.79 11.28 23.19
N VAL A 469 13.42 12.45 23.16
CA VAL A 469 14.87 12.58 22.98
C VAL A 469 15.46 13.63 23.93
N VAL A 470 16.73 13.44 24.28
CA VAL A 470 17.59 14.45 24.91
C VAL A 470 18.64 14.88 23.91
N GLY A 471 18.89 16.19 23.83
CA GLY A 471 19.84 16.81 22.90
C GLY A 471 19.17 17.71 21.85
N ASP A 472 19.98 18.28 20.96
CA ASP A 472 19.52 19.22 19.92
C ASP A 472 18.85 18.50 18.75
N TRP A 473 17.57 18.15 18.93
CA TRP A 473 16.80 17.38 17.95
C TRP A 473 16.57 18.11 16.62
N ARG A 474 16.62 19.45 16.62
CA ARG A 474 16.39 20.29 15.43
C ARG A 474 17.48 20.13 14.38
N ARG A 475 18.67 19.64 14.77
CA ARG A 475 19.73 19.23 13.82
C ARG A 475 19.36 17.99 13.02
N VAL A 476 18.44 17.17 13.53
CA VAL A 476 18.11 15.85 12.97
C VAL A 476 16.78 15.84 12.24
N PHE A 477 15.80 16.58 12.78
CA PHE A 477 14.46 16.65 12.24
C PHE A 477 14.06 18.11 11.99
N PRO A 478 13.54 18.44 10.79
CA PRO A 478 12.94 19.74 10.55
C PRO A 478 11.68 19.90 11.41
N GLU A 479 11.53 21.07 12.02
CA GLU A 479 10.37 21.44 12.82
C GLU A 479 9.24 21.94 11.92
N GLY A 480 8.02 21.47 12.18
CA GLY A 480 6.84 21.93 11.48
C GLY A 480 5.68 20.94 11.49
N ARG A 481 4.73 21.14 10.58
CA ARG A 481 3.49 20.35 10.49
C ARG A 481 3.43 19.47 9.24
N GLY A 482 4.36 19.62 8.30
CA GLY A 482 4.48 18.78 7.11
C GLY A 482 4.76 17.32 7.45
N VAL A 483 4.48 16.41 6.52
CA VAL A 483 4.60 14.95 6.75
C VAL A 483 6.04 14.51 7.03
N SER A 484 7.04 15.23 6.52
CA SER A 484 8.47 14.99 6.79
C SER A 484 8.98 15.66 8.07
N GLU A 485 8.19 16.59 8.63
CA GLU A 485 8.54 17.42 9.77
C GLU A 485 8.00 16.81 11.06
N VAL A 486 8.51 17.29 12.19
CA VAL A 486 8.05 16.90 13.53
C VAL A 486 7.69 18.14 14.33
N LYS A 487 6.82 17.99 15.32
CA LYS A 487 6.45 19.08 16.24
C LYS A 487 6.72 18.69 17.68
N VAL A 488 7.00 19.68 18.51
CA VAL A 488 7.10 19.49 19.96
C VAL A 488 5.71 19.20 20.52
N LYS A 489 5.61 18.13 21.29
CA LYS A 489 4.40 17.74 22.03
C LYS A 489 4.46 18.21 23.47
N ASP A 490 5.62 18.02 24.09
CA ASP A 490 5.88 18.33 25.49
C ASP A 490 7.39 18.47 25.74
N VAL A 491 7.75 19.16 26.82
CA VAL A 491 9.13 19.26 27.33
C VAL A 491 9.09 19.06 28.83
N TYR A 492 9.84 18.08 29.32
CA TYR A 492 9.88 17.76 30.73
C TYR A 492 11.28 17.35 31.16
N ALA A 493 11.57 17.47 32.45
CA ALA A 493 12.87 17.12 33.00
C ALA A 493 12.86 15.78 33.73
N VAL A 494 13.99 15.08 33.68
CA VAL A 494 14.24 13.82 34.38
C VAL A 494 15.60 13.87 35.06
N GLY A 495 15.67 13.36 36.28
CA GLY A 495 16.89 13.28 37.07
C GLY A 495 16.92 14.28 38.21
N THR A 496 18.06 14.34 38.91
CA THR A 496 18.23 15.22 40.06
C THR A 496 18.65 16.60 39.57
N ALA A 497 17.87 17.62 39.90
CA ALA A 497 18.23 19.00 39.60
C ALA A 497 19.56 19.35 40.29
N PRO A 498 20.45 20.11 39.65
CA PRO A 498 21.63 20.62 40.33
C PRO A 498 21.16 21.43 41.55
N THR A 499 21.74 21.13 42.70
CA THR A 499 21.39 21.72 44.00
C THR A 499 21.67 23.22 44.11
N ASP A 500 22.21 23.85 43.06
CA ASP A 500 22.53 25.28 43.06
C ASP A 500 22.45 25.89 41.65
N PRO A 501 21.47 26.77 41.34
CA PRO A 501 21.40 27.46 40.05
C PRO A 501 22.50 28.50 39.83
N ALA A 502 23.36 28.78 40.82
CA ALA A 502 24.43 29.78 40.73
C ALA A 502 25.80 29.23 40.27
N ALA A 503 25.98 27.91 40.16
CA ALA A 503 27.27 27.32 39.77
C ALA A 503 27.49 27.18 38.25
N ALA A 504 26.51 27.55 37.42
CA ALA A 504 26.55 27.41 35.96
C ALA A 504 27.12 28.65 35.21
N GLY A 505 27.80 29.55 35.91
CA GLY A 505 28.29 30.80 35.33
C GLY A 505 29.64 31.25 35.90
N GLN A 506 30.71 30.51 35.61
CA GLN A 506 32.08 31.01 35.56
C GLN A 506 32.97 29.98 34.87
N THR A 507 33.08 30.08 33.55
CA THR A 507 34.30 29.68 32.85
C THR A 507 35.34 30.75 33.14
N ASP A 508 36.26 30.45 34.06
CA ASP A 508 37.52 31.17 34.16
C ASP A 508 38.31 30.95 32.86
N GLU A 509 38.40 31.99 32.03
CA GLU A 509 39.47 32.12 31.05
C GLU A 509 40.69 32.72 31.76
N ASN A 510 41.72 31.90 31.88
CA ASN A 510 43.11 32.34 31.89
C ASN A 510 43.94 31.34 31.08
#